data_AF-A0A4S9Y6Z7-F1
#
_entry.id   AF-A0A4S9Y6Z7-F1
#
_cell.length_a   1.000
_cell.length_b   1.000
_cell.length_c   1.000
_cell.angle_alpha   90.00
_cell.angle_beta   90.00
_cell.angle_gamma   90.00
#
_symmetry.space_group_name_H-M   'P 1'
#
loop_
_entity.id
_entity.type
_entity.pdbx_description
1 polymer ?
#
loop_
_entity_poly.entity_id
_entity_poly.type
_entity_poly.pdbx_seq_one_letter_code
_entity_poly.pdbx_strand_id
1 'polypeptide(L)'
;TPTSTATVTSGIQQTGAIVQTTTESITVTVISSSTSYIPQTSTVLYCPRPSSDCNNKGYLFAYYGNEPYGNDVANMDATYTKQMTPTYNSTTNQGVGIYGSEWSSVSLYGSSQMYSDNYFYLSHKGYFFAQVTGYYNFTIKDADDIAYVWMGEAAYSGWTGGPSGGNYVAKARCCWPPENTNTTTYWMEAETYVPFRIVLGQQDGSTSLGLTITAPDGTVILQTGKESDYVVQYSCDGSAPPFPDWGYET
;
A
#
# COMPACT_ATOMS: atom_id res chain seq x y z
N THR A 1 39.74 -20.39 30.55
CA THR A 1 40.20 -21.37 29.53
C THR A 1 40.37 -20.63 28.21
N PRO A 2 41.45 -20.78 27.42
CA PRO A 2 42.84 -21.20 27.69
C PRO A 2 43.85 -20.04 27.52
N THR A 3 45.04 -20.19 28.11
CA THR A 3 46.23 -19.36 27.80
C THR A 3 46.92 -19.98 26.57
N SER A 4 47.05 -19.24 25.47
CA SER A 4 47.82 -19.67 24.31
C SER A 4 49.21 -19.06 24.36
N THR A 5 50.22 -19.89 24.62
CA THR A 5 51.63 -19.52 24.49
C THR A 5 52.05 -19.72 23.04
N ALA A 6 52.33 -18.63 22.32
CA ALA A 6 52.92 -18.70 20.98
C ALA A 6 54.44 -18.62 21.08
N THR A 7 55.13 -19.71 20.77
CA THR A 7 56.59 -19.75 20.62
C THR A 7 56.92 -19.46 19.16
N VAL A 8 57.51 -18.31 18.88
CA VAL A 8 58.00 -17.97 17.53
C VAL A 8 59.49 -18.27 17.48
N THR A 9 59.85 -19.35 16.79
CA THR A 9 61.25 -19.68 16.50
C THR A 9 61.60 -19.16 15.12
N SER A 10 62.38 -18.08 15.06
CA SER A 10 62.97 -17.60 13.79
C SER A 10 64.41 -18.09 13.71
N GLY A 11 64.68 -18.98 12.76
CA GLY A 11 66.02 -19.47 12.46
C GLY A 11 66.74 -18.53 11.51
N ILE A 12 67.95 -18.10 11.86
CA ILE A 12 68.85 -17.40 10.96
C ILE A 12 70.15 -18.22 10.89
N GLN A 13 70.44 -18.81 9.72
CA GLN A 13 71.78 -19.31 9.43
C GLN A 13 72.57 -18.21 8.73
N GLN A 14 73.58 -17.64 9.41
CA GLN A 14 74.88 -17.37 8.79
C GLN A 14 75.98 -17.13 9.83
N THR A 15 77.19 -17.44 9.37
CA THR A 15 78.47 -17.70 10.03
C THR A 15 79.10 -16.50 10.76
N GLY A 16 79.63 -16.76 11.97
CA GLY A 16 80.91 -16.22 12.46
C GLY A 16 80.98 -14.75 12.91
N ALA A 17 80.63 -14.48 14.17
CA ALA A 17 81.35 -13.54 15.06
C ALA A 17 80.74 -13.62 16.48
N ILE A 18 81.58 -13.73 17.51
CA ILE A 18 81.14 -13.67 18.91
C ILE A 18 80.83 -12.20 19.23
N VAL A 19 79.56 -11.87 19.43
CA VAL A 19 79.13 -10.57 19.97
C VAL A 19 78.51 -10.82 21.34
N GLN A 20 79.19 -10.38 22.40
CA GLN A 20 78.63 -10.33 23.76
C GLN A 20 77.47 -9.33 23.77
N THR A 21 76.26 -9.80 24.02
CA THR A 21 75.08 -8.95 24.19
C THR A 21 74.69 -8.91 25.65
N THR A 22 74.93 -7.77 26.30
CA THR A 22 74.46 -7.47 27.65
C THR A 22 72.95 -7.27 27.61
N THR A 23 72.19 -8.00 28.44
CA THR A 23 70.72 -7.89 28.50
C THR A 23 70.33 -7.02 29.70
N GLU A 24 69.91 -5.78 29.45
CA GLU A 24 69.20 -4.97 30.46
C GLU A 24 67.71 -5.27 30.38
N SER A 25 67.07 -5.48 31.54
CA SER A 25 65.63 -5.68 31.63
C SER A 25 64.95 -4.38 32.01
N ILE A 26 64.07 -3.88 31.14
CA ILE A 26 63.23 -2.70 31.40
C ILE A 26 61.82 -3.19 31.72
N THR A 27 61.34 -2.88 32.91
CA THR A 27 59.96 -3.18 33.34
C THR A 27 59.01 -2.14 32.76
N VAL A 28 58.08 -2.56 31.89
CA VAL A 28 57.02 -1.69 31.34
C VAL A 28 55.70 -2.00 32.03
N THR A 29 55.15 -1.01 32.74
CA THR A 29 53.81 -1.11 33.35
C THR A 29 52.74 -0.78 32.32
N VAL A 30 51.98 -1.78 31.87
CA VAL A 30 50.85 -1.59 30.95
C VAL A 30 49.60 -1.25 31.77
N ILE A 31 49.07 -0.04 31.61
CA ILE A 31 47.79 0.36 32.21
C ILE A 31 46.68 -0.02 31.22
N SER A 32 45.86 -1.02 31.56
CA SER A 32 44.65 -1.36 30.81
C SER A 32 43.48 -0.49 31.27
N SER A 33 42.92 0.30 30.35
CA SER A 33 41.63 0.96 30.56
C SER A 33 40.51 0.07 30.03
N SER A 34 39.49 -0.21 30.85
CA SER A 34 38.28 -0.90 30.43
C SER A 34 37.21 0.12 30.02
N THR A 35 36.82 0.11 28.75
CA THR A 35 35.60 0.78 28.30
C THR A 35 34.41 -0.13 28.59
N SER A 36 33.44 0.37 29.38
CA SER A 36 32.17 -0.32 29.59
C SER A 36 31.21 0.05 28.45
N TYR A 37 30.79 -0.96 27.68
CA TYR A 37 29.77 -0.79 26.66
C TYR A 37 28.41 -1.05 27.31
N ILE A 38 27.59 -0.01 27.44
CA ILE A 38 26.16 -0.17 27.75
C ILE A 38 25.51 -0.64 26.43
N PRO A 39 24.92 -1.84 26.35
CA PRO A 39 24.18 -2.24 25.16
C PRO A 39 22.96 -1.33 25.02
N GLN A 40 22.98 -0.43 24.02
CA GLN A 40 21.77 0.25 23.59
C GLN A 40 20.89 -0.79 22.88
N THR A 41 19.81 -1.19 23.53
CA THR A 41 18.72 -1.91 22.86
C THR A 41 18.05 -0.93 21.89
N SER A 42 18.46 -0.98 20.63
CA SER A 42 17.71 -0.41 19.53
C SER A 42 16.46 -1.28 19.34
N THR A 43 15.31 -0.79 19.78
CA THR A 43 14.03 -1.36 19.36
C THR A 43 13.86 -1.01 17.89
N VAL A 44 14.19 -1.94 17.00
CA VAL A 44 13.81 -1.81 15.58
C VAL A 44 12.29 -1.67 15.57
N LEU A 45 11.80 -0.52 15.13
CA LEU A 45 10.37 -0.31 14.88
C LEU A 45 9.98 -1.27 13.74
N TYR A 46 9.37 -2.40 14.10
CA TYR A 46 8.86 -3.36 13.14
C TYR A 46 7.58 -2.78 12.54
N CYS A 47 7.65 -2.32 11.29
CA CYS A 47 6.49 -1.96 10.49
C CYS A 47 6.28 -3.09 9.47
N PRO A 48 5.36 -4.04 9.73
CA PRO A 48 5.04 -5.10 8.78
C PRO A 48 4.75 -4.54 7.39
N ARG A 49 5.17 -5.25 6.35
CA ARG A 49 4.84 -4.94 4.95
C ARG A 49 4.35 -6.19 4.25
N PRO A 50 3.48 -6.06 3.24
CA PRO A 50 3.10 -7.22 2.45
C PRO A 50 4.33 -7.77 1.73
N SER A 51 4.44 -9.11 1.63
CA SER A 51 5.48 -9.71 0.79
C SER A 51 5.30 -9.27 -0.67
N SER A 52 6.42 -8.94 -1.30
CA SER A 52 6.52 -8.49 -2.70
C SER A 52 7.18 -9.51 -3.63
N ASP A 53 7.43 -10.73 -3.16
CA ASP A 53 8.25 -11.73 -3.87
C ASP A 53 7.50 -12.43 -5.02
N CYS A 54 6.21 -12.14 -5.18
CA CYS A 54 5.32 -12.82 -6.12
C CYS A 54 4.66 -11.86 -7.15
N ASN A 55 5.28 -10.71 -7.43
CA ASN A 55 4.81 -9.71 -8.42
C ASN A 55 3.37 -9.23 -8.20
N ASN A 56 2.95 -9.13 -6.94
CA ASN A 56 1.60 -8.78 -6.52
C ASN A 56 1.38 -7.28 -6.23
N LYS A 57 2.42 -6.44 -6.35
CA LYS A 57 2.36 -5.02 -5.95
C LYS A 57 1.22 -4.28 -6.66
N GLY A 58 0.56 -3.38 -5.93
CA GLY A 58 -0.51 -2.54 -6.46
C GLY A 58 -1.88 -3.20 -6.40
N TYR A 59 -2.86 -2.65 -7.08
CA TYR A 59 -4.22 -3.16 -7.17
C TYR A 59 -4.74 -3.01 -8.61
N LEU A 60 -5.86 -3.66 -8.90
CA LEU A 60 -6.50 -3.65 -10.20
C LEU A 60 -7.43 -2.44 -10.32
N PHE A 61 -7.44 -1.78 -11.47
CA PHE A 61 -8.44 -0.78 -11.80
C PHE A 61 -9.03 -1.01 -13.19
N ALA A 62 -10.26 -0.55 -13.37
CA ALA A 62 -11.02 -0.71 -14.60
C ALA A 62 -11.87 0.53 -14.87
N TYR A 63 -11.78 1.03 -16.09
CA TYR A 63 -12.58 2.12 -16.64
C TYR A 63 -13.63 1.56 -17.59
N TYR A 64 -14.87 2.00 -17.41
CA TYR A 64 -16.02 1.67 -18.24
C TYR A 64 -16.60 2.99 -18.76
N GLY A 65 -16.29 3.32 -20.02
CA GLY A 65 -16.85 4.52 -20.66
C GLY A 65 -18.27 4.26 -21.19
N ASN A 66 -19.01 5.34 -21.43
CA ASN A 66 -20.41 5.30 -21.89
C ASN A 66 -21.29 4.52 -20.91
N GLU A 67 -21.23 4.93 -19.65
CA GLU A 67 -22.08 4.37 -18.61
C GLU A 67 -23.58 4.58 -18.93
N PRO A 68 -24.48 3.68 -18.50
CA PRO A 68 -25.87 3.67 -18.98
C PRO A 68 -26.81 4.65 -18.29
N TYR A 69 -26.40 5.31 -17.21
CA TYR A 69 -27.26 6.20 -16.41
C TYR A 69 -27.30 7.64 -16.95
N GLY A 70 -26.32 8.04 -17.76
CA GLY A 70 -26.19 9.40 -18.25
C GLY A 70 -26.19 10.40 -17.09
N ASN A 71 -27.06 11.40 -17.18
CA ASN A 71 -27.25 12.43 -16.14
C ASN A 71 -28.00 11.95 -14.88
N ASP A 72 -28.14 10.63 -14.69
CA ASP A 72 -28.72 10.02 -13.49
C ASP A 72 -27.73 9.12 -12.74
N VAL A 73 -26.41 9.25 -13.00
CA VAL A 73 -25.38 8.41 -12.36
C VAL A 73 -25.43 8.46 -10.85
N ALA A 74 -25.94 9.56 -10.28
CA ALA A 74 -26.05 9.73 -8.84
C ALA A 74 -27.07 8.75 -8.20
N ASN A 75 -27.90 8.09 -9.01
CA ASN A 75 -28.80 6.99 -8.65
C ASN A 75 -28.35 5.64 -9.24
N MET A 76 -27.08 5.52 -9.62
CA MET A 76 -26.54 4.30 -10.20
C MET A 76 -26.69 3.07 -9.32
N ASP A 77 -26.99 1.92 -9.93
CA ASP A 77 -26.62 0.62 -9.38
C ASP A 77 -25.15 0.35 -9.69
N ALA A 78 -24.33 0.43 -8.65
CA ALA A 78 -22.90 0.20 -8.78
C ALA A 78 -22.60 -1.23 -9.26
N THR A 79 -23.46 -2.22 -8.96
CA THR A 79 -23.25 -3.63 -9.32
C THR A 79 -23.26 -3.91 -10.82
N TYR A 80 -23.66 -2.91 -11.61
CA TYR A 80 -23.63 -2.93 -13.06
C TYR A 80 -22.31 -3.47 -13.63
N THR A 81 -21.17 -3.15 -13.02
CA THR A 81 -19.84 -3.55 -13.55
C THR A 81 -19.48 -5.02 -13.33
N LYS A 82 -20.22 -5.79 -12.50
CA LYS A 82 -19.88 -7.19 -12.16
C LYS A 82 -19.73 -8.11 -13.37
N GLN A 83 -20.61 -7.92 -14.36
CA GLN A 83 -20.73 -8.77 -15.55
C GLN A 83 -20.31 -8.03 -16.83
N MET A 84 -19.70 -6.86 -16.70
CA MET A 84 -19.30 -6.04 -17.83
C MET A 84 -17.81 -6.19 -18.10
N THR A 85 -17.45 -6.26 -19.39
CA THR A 85 -16.06 -6.12 -19.82
C THR A 85 -15.69 -4.64 -19.81
N PRO A 86 -14.63 -4.22 -19.10
CA PRO A 86 -14.21 -2.83 -19.08
C PRO A 86 -13.66 -2.37 -20.42
N THR A 87 -13.83 -1.09 -20.72
CA THR A 87 -13.20 -0.42 -21.87
C THR A 87 -11.68 -0.45 -21.74
N TYR A 88 -11.19 -0.26 -20.52
CA TYR A 88 -9.78 -0.36 -20.19
C TYR A 88 -9.59 -0.87 -18.77
N ASN A 89 -8.57 -1.69 -18.54
CA ASN A 89 -8.17 -2.09 -17.21
C ASN A 89 -6.65 -2.26 -17.15
N SER A 90 -6.09 -2.09 -15.95
CA SER A 90 -4.67 -2.29 -15.69
C SER A 90 -4.43 -2.42 -14.18
N THR A 91 -3.16 -2.48 -13.80
CA THR A 91 -2.70 -2.47 -12.40
C THR A 91 -2.01 -1.15 -12.08
N THR A 92 -2.14 -0.67 -10.85
CA THR A 92 -1.39 0.50 -10.34
C THR A 92 -1.09 0.37 -8.86
N ASN A 93 -0.05 1.04 -8.38
CA ASN A 93 0.20 1.25 -6.95
C ASN A 93 0.02 2.72 -6.52
N GLN A 94 -0.43 3.59 -7.42
CA GLN A 94 -0.81 4.96 -7.09
C GLN A 94 -2.06 4.96 -6.20
N GLY A 95 -2.17 5.91 -5.28
CA GLY A 95 -3.34 6.01 -4.43
C GLY A 95 -4.61 6.30 -5.24
N VAL A 96 -5.70 5.62 -4.88
CA VAL A 96 -6.99 5.74 -5.53
C VAL A 96 -7.44 7.20 -5.58
N GLY A 97 -7.90 7.61 -6.75
CA GLY A 97 -8.46 8.92 -7.00
C GLY A 97 -8.20 9.41 -8.40
N ILE A 98 -8.85 10.51 -8.74
CA ILE A 98 -8.82 11.14 -10.06
C ILE A 98 -9.26 12.60 -9.91
N TYR A 99 -8.69 13.47 -10.73
CA TYR A 99 -9.13 14.86 -10.86
C TYR A 99 -9.09 15.22 -12.35
N GLY A 100 -10.25 15.48 -12.94
CA GLY A 100 -10.41 15.93 -14.32
C GLY A 100 -10.99 17.34 -14.38
N SER A 101 -11.24 17.82 -15.59
CA SER A 101 -11.81 19.14 -15.83
C SER A 101 -12.90 18.99 -16.86
N GLU A 102 -14.03 19.65 -16.66
CA GLU A 102 -15.21 19.53 -17.52
C GLU A 102 -14.89 19.44 -19.03
N TRP A 103 -15.44 18.42 -19.69
CA TRP A 103 -15.29 18.16 -21.13
C TRP A 103 -13.85 17.91 -21.59
N SER A 104 -13.05 17.23 -20.78
CA SER A 104 -11.64 16.99 -21.08
C SER A 104 -11.37 15.49 -21.27
N SER A 105 -10.11 15.12 -21.05
CA SER A 105 -9.69 13.75 -20.93
C SER A 105 -8.63 13.62 -19.85
N VAL A 106 -8.58 12.44 -19.24
CA VAL A 106 -7.72 12.13 -18.09
C VAL A 106 -6.87 10.91 -18.39
N SER A 107 -5.61 10.96 -17.96
CA SER A 107 -4.76 9.79 -17.88
C SER A 107 -5.03 9.08 -16.56
N LEU A 108 -5.30 7.78 -16.62
CA LEU A 108 -5.58 6.98 -15.44
C LEU A 108 -4.26 6.41 -14.92
N TYR A 109 -3.81 6.89 -13.78
CA TYR A 109 -2.64 6.36 -13.05
C TYR A 109 -1.35 6.28 -13.89
N GLY A 110 -1.13 7.27 -14.75
CA GLY A 110 0.04 7.30 -15.63
C GLY A 110 -0.10 6.47 -16.91
N SER A 111 -1.31 6.03 -17.26
CA SER A 111 -1.59 5.41 -18.56
C SER A 111 -1.19 6.33 -19.71
N SER A 112 -0.62 5.77 -20.77
CA SER A 112 -0.29 6.52 -21.99
C SER A 112 -1.52 6.93 -22.81
N GLN A 113 -2.68 6.33 -22.53
CA GLN A 113 -3.96 6.65 -23.13
C GLN A 113 -4.73 7.64 -22.27
N MET A 114 -5.53 8.47 -22.94
CA MET A 114 -6.43 9.45 -22.35
C MET A 114 -7.87 8.94 -22.49
N TYR A 115 -8.66 9.08 -21.43
CA TYR A 115 -10.05 8.66 -21.37
C TYR A 115 -10.95 9.85 -21.12
N SER A 116 -12.20 9.80 -21.58
CA SER A 116 -13.16 10.85 -21.25
C SER A 116 -13.36 10.89 -19.74
N ASP A 117 -13.39 12.11 -19.20
CA ASP A 117 -13.72 12.37 -17.80
C ASP A 117 -15.21 12.66 -17.57
N ASN A 118 -16.06 12.30 -18.55
CA ASN A 118 -17.51 12.32 -18.44
C ASN A 118 -18.08 10.92 -18.68
N TYR A 119 -19.25 10.65 -18.11
CA TYR A 119 -20.07 9.45 -18.38
C TYR A 119 -19.27 8.13 -18.28
N PHE A 120 -18.70 7.86 -17.11
CA PHE A 120 -17.91 6.66 -16.89
C PHE A 120 -18.09 6.04 -15.49
N TYR A 121 -17.71 4.77 -15.39
CA TYR A 121 -17.34 4.13 -14.12
C TYR A 121 -15.84 3.93 -14.02
N LEU A 122 -15.29 4.20 -12.85
CA LEU A 122 -13.93 3.81 -12.49
C LEU A 122 -13.99 2.93 -11.25
N SER A 123 -13.64 1.67 -11.43
CA SER A 123 -13.63 0.67 -10.36
C SER A 123 -12.20 0.29 -10.00
N HIS A 124 -11.96 0.09 -8.71
CA HIS A 124 -10.70 -0.40 -8.14
C HIS A 124 -10.97 -1.60 -7.25
N LYS A 125 -10.10 -2.59 -7.29
CA LYS A 125 -10.17 -3.76 -6.41
C LYS A 125 -8.78 -4.32 -6.09
N GLY A 126 -8.62 -4.81 -4.87
CA GLY A 126 -7.37 -5.38 -4.39
C GLY A 126 -7.41 -5.56 -2.87
N TYR A 127 -6.24 -5.60 -2.25
CA TYR A 127 -6.11 -5.79 -0.81
C TYR A 127 -5.30 -4.66 -0.19
N PHE A 128 -5.77 -4.20 0.97
CA PHE A 128 -4.94 -3.44 1.90
C PHE A 128 -4.26 -4.39 2.86
N PHE A 129 -2.97 -4.20 3.08
CA PHE A 129 -2.24 -4.90 4.12
C PHE A 129 -2.27 -4.09 5.42
N ALA A 130 -2.89 -4.63 6.47
CA ALA A 130 -2.93 -4.01 7.78
C ALA A 130 -1.61 -4.25 8.53
N GLN A 131 -0.91 -3.16 8.84
CA GLN A 131 0.36 -3.22 9.59
C GLN A 131 0.15 -3.35 11.10
N VAL A 132 -0.98 -2.86 11.61
CA VAL A 132 -1.31 -2.83 13.03
C VAL A 132 -2.78 -3.17 13.22
N THR A 133 -3.13 -3.82 14.32
CA THR A 133 -4.54 -4.09 14.64
C THR A 133 -5.21 -2.79 15.09
N GLY A 134 -6.40 -2.50 14.53
CA GLY A 134 -7.24 -1.41 15.02
C GLY A 134 -8.17 -0.83 13.96
N TYR A 135 -8.75 0.33 14.29
CA TYR A 135 -9.61 1.09 13.39
C TYR A 135 -8.80 1.98 12.44
N TYR A 136 -8.82 1.63 11.17
CA TYR A 136 -8.28 2.44 10.08
C TYR A 136 -9.32 3.49 9.67
N ASN A 137 -8.88 4.73 9.44
CA ASN A 137 -9.75 5.80 8.93
C ASN A 137 -9.73 5.81 7.41
N PHE A 138 -10.91 5.78 6.80
CA PHE A 138 -11.12 5.89 5.35
C PHE A 138 -11.86 7.19 5.08
N THR A 139 -11.23 8.10 4.34
CA THR A 139 -11.82 9.37 3.98
C THR A 139 -11.95 9.47 2.47
N ILE A 140 -13.18 9.41 1.98
CA ILE A 140 -13.55 9.86 0.64
C ILE A 140 -13.66 11.38 0.68
N LYS A 141 -13.10 12.06 -0.31
CA LYS A 141 -13.16 13.52 -0.44
C LYS A 141 -13.47 13.92 -1.87
N ASP A 142 -14.24 15.00 -2.02
CA ASP A 142 -14.53 15.65 -3.30
C ASP A 142 -15.14 14.66 -4.31
N ALA A 143 -15.98 13.72 -3.87
CA ALA A 143 -16.62 12.78 -4.78
C ALA A 143 -17.55 13.54 -5.75
N ASP A 144 -17.25 13.44 -7.03
CA ASP A 144 -18.01 13.99 -8.14
C ASP A 144 -18.01 12.95 -9.27
N ASP A 145 -19.12 12.27 -9.58
CA ASP A 145 -20.48 12.52 -9.06
C ASP A 145 -20.89 11.66 -7.85
N ILE A 146 -20.45 10.40 -7.78
CA ILE A 146 -20.79 9.50 -6.68
C ILE A 146 -19.73 8.42 -6.49
N ALA A 147 -19.34 8.17 -5.24
CA ALA A 147 -18.35 7.16 -4.90
C ALA A 147 -18.86 6.22 -3.81
N TYR A 148 -18.51 4.94 -3.97
CA TYR A 148 -18.81 3.88 -3.03
C TYR A 148 -17.52 3.16 -2.62
N VAL A 149 -17.45 2.74 -1.35
CA VAL A 149 -16.35 1.93 -0.81
C VAL A 149 -16.91 0.71 -0.12
N TRP A 150 -16.41 -0.46 -0.48
CA TRP A 150 -16.63 -1.72 0.21
C TRP A 150 -15.30 -2.23 0.78
N MET A 151 -15.40 -2.97 1.87
CA MET A 151 -14.28 -3.60 2.56
C MET A 151 -14.63 -5.03 2.93
N GLY A 152 -13.61 -5.87 3.14
CA GLY A 152 -13.79 -7.25 3.59
C GLY A 152 -14.46 -8.14 2.56
N GLU A 153 -15.21 -9.14 3.04
CA GLU A 153 -15.87 -10.14 2.18
C GLU A 153 -16.76 -9.49 1.12
N ALA A 154 -17.55 -8.47 1.50
CA ALA A 154 -18.42 -7.74 0.58
C ALA A 154 -17.65 -7.14 -0.60
N ALA A 155 -16.46 -6.59 -0.37
CA ALA A 155 -15.63 -6.07 -1.45
C ALA A 155 -15.18 -7.14 -2.45
N TYR A 156 -14.82 -8.31 -1.92
CA TYR A 156 -14.36 -9.46 -2.71
C TYR A 156 -15.48 -10.06 -3.56
N SER A 157 -16.65 -10.26 -2.96
CA SER A 157 -17.85 -10.83 -3.61
C SER A 157 -19.13 -10.37 -2.89
N GLY A 158 -20.22 -10.22 -3.63
CA GLY A 158 -21.53 -9.89 -3.07
C GLY A 158 -21.71 -8.41 -2.71
N TRP A 159 -20.84 -7.53 -3.19
CA TRP A 159 -21.02 -6.09 -3.04
C TRP A 159 -22.32 -5.65 -3.71
N THR A 160 -23.02 -4.73 -3.05
CA THR A 160 -24.27 -4.11 -3.51
C THR A 160 -24.20 -2.62 -3.27
N GLY A 161 -24.82 -1.84 -4.15
CA GLY A 161 -24.90 -0.40 -3.98
C GLY A 161 -25.80 0.21 -5.03
N GLY A 162 -26.71 1.06 -4.60
CA GLY A 162 -27.49 1.89 -5.50
C GLY A 162 -28.55 2.71 -4.77
N PRO A 163 -29.62 3.13 -5.46
CA PRO A 163 -30.57 4.10 -4.93
C PRO A 163 -31.37 3.55 -3.74
N SER A 164 -31.57 2.23 -3.68
CA SER A 164 -32.24 1.55 -2.56
C SER A 164 -31.31 1.15 -1.40
N GLY A 165 -30.04 1.56 -1.45
CA GLY A 165 -29.01 1.21 -0.46
C GLY A 165 -28.02 0.16 -0.96
N GLY A 166 -27.24 -0.40 -0.04
CA GLY A 166 -26.21 -1.39 -0.33
C GLY A 166 -25.39 -1.73 0.92
N ASN A 167 -24.44 -2.65 0.77
CA ASN A 167 -23.54 -3.10 1.85
C ASN A 167 -22.16 -2.41 1.82
N TYR A 168 -22.09 -1.20 1.25
CA TYR A 168 -20.90 -0.36 1.28
C TYR A 168 -20.63 0.17 2.70
N VAL A 169 -19.36 0.40 3.03
CA VAL A 169 -18.94 0.99 4.31
C VAL A 169 -18.90 2.51 4.26
N ALA A 170 -18.79 3.09 3.06
CA ALA A 170 -18.87 4.52 2.83
C ALA A 170 -19.49 4.83 1.46
N LYS A 171 -20.21 5.95 1.41
CA LYS A 171 -20.73 6.57 0.19
C LYS A 171 -20.57 8.07 0.29
N ALA A 172 -20.10 8.69 -0.79
CA ALA A 172 -20.07 10.14 -0.94
C ALA A 172 -20.73 10.51 -2.27
N ARG A 173 -21.43 11.63 -2.31
CA ARG A 173 -22.15 12.11 -3.50
C ARG A 173 -21.87 13.59 -3.70
N CYS A 174 -21.76 13.99 -4.95
CA CYS A 174 -21.58 15.37 -5.39
C CYS A 174 -22.58 16.32 -4.72
N CYS A 175 -22.24 17.60 -4.54
CA CYS A 175 -21.05 18.27 -5.09
C CYS A 175 -20.29 19.07 -4.04
N TRP A 176 -20.93 19.27 -2.89
CA TRP A 176 -20.42 20.14 -1.85
C TRP A 176 -20.32 19.35 -0.55
N PRO A 177 -19.42 19.76 0.36
CA PRO A 177 -19.43 19.24 1.70
C PRO A 177 -20.73 19.61 2.44
N PRO A 178 -21.23 18.74 3.33
CA PRO A 178 -20.60 17.48 3.74
C PRO A 178 -20.86 16.29 2.81
N GLU A 179 -21.78 16.37 1.84
CA GLU A 179 -22.25 15.22 1.06
C GLU A 179 -21.16 14.57 0.19
N ASN A 180 -20.26 15.37 -0.37
CA ASN A 180 -19.18 14.91 -1.26
C ASN A 180 -17.99 14.30 -0.50
N THR A 181 -18.08 14.22 0.83
CA THR A 181 -17.03 13.73 1.72
C THR A 181 -17.62 12.72 2.69
N ASN A 182 -16.94 11.60 2.91
CA ASN A 182 -17.35 10.62 3.91
C ASN A 182 -16.13 10.05 4.61
N THR A 183 -16.09 10.18 5.93
CA THR A 183 -15.09 9.53 6.77
C THR A 183 -15.74 8.40 7.55
N THR A 184 -15.21 7.19 7.39
CA THR A 184 -15.63 6.00 8.14
C THR A 184 -14.40 5.31 8.74
N THR A 185 -14.64 4.39 9.67
CA THR A 185 -13.60 3.52 10.20
C THR A 185 -13.88 2.07 9.87
N TYR A 186 -12.82 1.28 9.69
CA TYR A 186 -12.91 -0.16 9.50
C TYR A 186 -11.87 -0.86 10.37
N TRP A 187 -12.30 -1.89 11.10
CA TRP A 187 -11.40 -2.69 11.94
C TRP A 187 -10.61 -3.66 11.08
N MET A 188 -9.30 -3.68 11.25
CA MET A 188 -8.41 -4.62 10.57
C MET A 188 -7.48 -5.27 11.59
N GLU A 189 -7.17 -6.54 11.39
CA GLU A 189 -6.16 -7.24 12.19
C GLU A 189 -4.77 -7.07 11.57
N ALA A 190 -3.75 -6.91 12.40
CA ALA A 190 -2.37 -6.80 11.94
C ALA A 190 -1.97 -8.02 11.09
N GLU A 191 -1.12 -7.76 10.11
CA GLU A 191 -0.56 -8.76 9.19
C GLU A 191 -1.62 -9.52 8.37
N THR A 192 -2.79 -8.92 8.20
CA THR A 192 -3.86 -9.45 7.33
C THR A 192 -4.04 -8.62 6.07
N TYR A 193 -4.55 -9.29 5.03
CA TYR A 193 -4.91 -8.69 3.76
C TYR A 193 -6.43 -8.52 3.72
N VAL A 194 -6.90 -7.27 3.76
CA VAL A 194 -8.32 -6.97 3.73
C VAL A 194 -8.73 -6.55 2.32
N PRO A 195 -9.66 -7.27 1.67
CA PRO A 195 -10.16 -6.90 0.36
C PRO A 195 -10.82 -5.52 0.40
N PHE A 196 -10.64 -4.76 -0.67
CA PHE A 196 -11.34 -3.50 -0.87
C PHE A 196 -11.89 -3.40 -2.29
N ARG A 197 -12.96 -2.63 -2.42
CA ARG A 197 -13.50 -2.21 -3.71
C ARG A 197 -13.93 -0.77 -3.62
N ILE A 198 -13.57 0.02 -4.62
CA ILE A 198 -13.98 1.41 -4.74
C ILE A 198 -14.59 1.57 -6.13
N VAL A 199 -15.70 2.30 -6.21
CA VAL A 199 -16.33 2.63 -7.50
C VAL A 199 -16.68 4.10 -7.48
N LEU A 200 -16.20 4.82 -8.50
CA LEU A 200 -16.65 6.14 -8.89
C LEU A 200 -17.61 5.99 -10.07
N GLY A 201 -18.76 6.66 -9.99
CA GLY A 201 -19.61 6.96 -11.14
C GLY A 201 -19.56 8.44 -11.44
N GLN A 202 -19.40 8.76 -12.72
CA GLN A 202 -19.29 10.10 -13.24
C GLN A 202 -20.31 10.30 -14.36
N GLN A 203 -21.03 11.42 -14.32
CA GLN A 203 -21.89 11.91 -15.40
C GLN A 203 -21.21 13.11 -16.06
N ASP A 204 -21.99 14.07 -16.53
CA ASP A 204 -21.49 15.33 -17.09
C ASP A 204 -20.86 16.20 -16.01
N GLY A 205 -19.69 16.77 -16.27
CA GLY A 205 -19.08 17.73 -15.34
C GLY A 205 -17.58 17.61 -15.24
N SER A 206 -17.01 18.28 -14.23
CA SER A 206 -15.66 17.92 -13.79
C SER A 206 -15.74 16.62 -12.98
N THR A 207 -14.73 15.76 -13.08
CA THR A 207 -14.67 14.56 -12.23
C THR A 207 -13.69 14.74 -11.08
N SER A 208 -14.06 14.28 -9.90
CA SER A 208 -13.14 14.21 -8.79
C SER A 208 -13.41 13.05 -7.85
N LEU A 209 -12.33 12.46 -7.35
CA LEU A 209 -12.34 11.53 -6.24
C LEU A 209 -10.99 11.60 -5.52
N GLY A 210 -11.03 11.96 -4.26
CA GLY A 210 -9.93 11.79 -3.32
C GLY A 210 -10.20 10.63 -2.37
N LEU A 211 -9.18 9.82 -2.09
CA LEU A 211 -9.19 8.82 -1.04
C LEU A 211 -7.93 8.95 -0.18
N THR A 212 -8.10 8.90 1.13
CA THR A 212 -7.00 8.76 2.09
C THR A 212 -7.36 7.68 3.11
N ILE A 213 -6.40 6.81 3.38
CA ILE A 213 -6.50 5.75 4.38
C ILE A 213 -5.35 5.89 5.37
N THR A 214 -5.69 5.98 6.66
CA THR A 214 -4.73 6.16 7.74
C THR A 214 -4.91 5.08 8.79
N ALA A 215 -3.80 4.44 9.16
CA ALA A 215 -3.75 3.43 10.22
C ALA A 215 -3.93 4.04 11.62
N PRO A 216 -4.26 3.22 12.63
CA PRO A 216 -4.36 3.65 14.03
C PRO A 216 -3.12 4.37 14.58
N ASP A 217 -1.93 4.02 14.08
CA ASP A 217 -0.64 4.62 14.48
C ASP A 217 -0.32 5.94 13.74
N GLY A 218 -1.21 6.39 12.85
CA GLY A 218 -1.04 7.58 12.03
C GLY A 218 -0.34 7.33 10.69
N THR A 219 0.07 6.10 10.38
CA THR A 219 0.68 5.77 9.09
C THR A 219 -0.34 5.95 7.96
N VAL A 220 0.02 6.74 6.94
CA VAL A 220 -0.80 6.87 5.72
C VAL A 220 -0.56 5.63 4.85
N ILE A 221 -1.60 4.79 4.76
CA ILE A 221 -1.60 3.55 3.98
C ILE A 221 -1.75 3.85 2.50
N LEU A 222 -2.64 4.77 2.16
CA LEU A 222 -2.93 5.16 0.80
C LEU A 222 -3.39 6.62 0.77
N GLN A 223 -2.94 7.37 -0.22
CA GLN A 223 -3.35 8.75 -0.47
C GLN A 223 -3.34 9.02 -1.97
N THR A 224 -4.41 9.61 -2.51
CA THR A 224 -4.51 9.99 -3.92
C THR A 224 -3.25 10.67 -4.44
N GLY A 225 -2.79 10.22 -5.61
CA GLY A 225 -1.61 10.77 -6.29
C GLY A 225 -0.25 10.41 -5.68
N LYS A 226 -0.22 9.54 -4.67
CA LYS A 226 1.02 8.99 -4.09
C LYS A 226 1.04 7.48 -4.23
N GLU A 227 2.21 6.91 -4.49
CA GLU A 227 2.38 5.47 -4.45
C GLU A 227 2.18 4.91 -3.03
N SER A 228 1.64 3.70 -2.95
CA SER A 228 1.48 2.93 -1.72
C SER A 228 2.27 1.62 -1.81
N ASP A 229 2.94 1.30 -0.71
CA ASP A 229 3.61 0.01 -0.49
C ASP A 229 2.72 -1.00 0.28
N TYR A 230 1.48 -0.63 0.59
CA TYR A 230 0.56 -1.41 1.44
C TYR A 230 -0.65 -1.95 0.69
N VAL A 231 -0.62 -1.87 -0.64
CA VAL A 231 -1.65 -2.41 -1.52
C VAL A 231 -1.08 -3.51 -2.41
N VAL A 232 -1.80 -4.62 -2.47
CA VAL A 232 -1.44 -5.77 -3.31
C VAL A 232 -2.67 -6.35 -4.01
N GLN A 233 -2.44 -7.04 -5.13
CA GLN A 233 -3.48 -7.72 -5.91
C GLN A 233 -3.89 -9.04 -5.27
N TYR A 234 -2.95 -9.69 -4.57
CA TYR A 234 -3.07 -10.97 -3.87
C TYR A 234 -1.89 -11.13 -2.90
N SER A 235 -1.92 -12.10 -1.98
CA SER A 235 -0.78 -12.43 -1.11
C SER A 235 0.11 -13.52 -1.72
N CYS A 236 1.39 -13.52 -1.36
CA CYS A 236 2.33 -14.54 -1.84
C CYS A 236 2.16 -15.91 -1.17
N ASP A 237 1.53 -15.95 0.01
CA ASP A 237 1.24 -17.17 0.77
C ASP A 237 -0.15 -17.78 0.48
N GLY A 238 -0.95 -17.13 -0.37
CA GLY A 238 -2.30 -17.57 -0.74
C GLY A 238 -3.41 -17.25 0.27
N SER A 239 -3.11 -16.57 1.38
CA SER A 239 -4.13 -16.11 2.35
C SER A 239 -5.11 -15.06 1.78
N ALA A 240 -4.69 -14.29 0.77
CA ALA A 240 -5.52 -13.41 -0.04
C ALA A 240 -5.41 -13.81 -1.51
N PRO A 241 -6.38 -14.58 -2.05
CA PRO A 241 -6.35 -15.01 -3.45
C PRO A 241 -6.55 -13.81 -4.40
N PRO A 242 -6.23 -13.95 -5.70
CA PRO A 242 -6.62 -12.94 -6.68
C PRO A 242 -8.14 -12.70 -6.69
N PHE A 243 -8.53 -11.45 -6.98
CA PHE A 243 -9.93 -11.15 -7.30
C PHE A 243 -10.35 -11.85 -8.60
N PRO A 244 -11.65 -12.20 -8.76
CA PRO A 244 -12.16 -12.67 -10.04
C PRO A 244 -11.87 -11.67 -11.17
N ASP A 245 -11.74 -12.17 -12.40
CA ASP A 245 -11.55 -11.32 -13.57
C ASP A 245 -12.74 -10.35 -13.75
N TRP A 246 -12.48 -9.18 -14.34
CA TRP A 246 -13.53 -8.23 -14.69
C TRP A 246 -14.57 -8.89 -15.60
N GLY A 247 -15.85 -8.70 -15.31
CA GLY A 247 -16.96 -9.34 -16.02
C GLY A 247 -17.36 -10.73 -15.51
N TYR A 248 -16.66 -11.27 -14.51
CA TYR A 248 -16.96 -12.56 -13.88
C TYR A 248 -17.18 -12.44 -12.36
N GLU A 249 -17.52 -11.24 -11.90
CA GLU A 249 -17.67 -10.95 -10.48
C GLU A 249 -19.09 -11.28 -9.99
N THR A 250 -19.24 -11.46 -8.67
CA THR A 250 -20.50 -11.82 -8.01
C THR A 250 -20.88 -10.85 -6.91
#